data_AF-A0A7Y0AML0-F1
#
_entry.id   AF-A0A7Y0AML0-F1
#
_cell.length_a   1.000
_cell.length_b   1.000
_cell.length_c   1.000
_cell.angle_alpha   90.00
_cell.angle_beta   90.00
_cell.angle_gamma   90.00
#
_symmetry.space_group_name_H-M   'P 1'
#
loop_
_entity.id
_entity.type
_entity.pdbx_description
1 polymer ?
#
loop_
_entity_poly.entity_id
_entity_poly.type
_entity_poly.pdbx_seq_one_letter_code
_entity_poly.pdbx_strand_id
1 'polypeptide(L)' 'MCNIIVINNGEIEIETPQDFIDYFKEDPIKDDMYSEISLDCCLCQIDVEASLKKLSIDYTWEGMDYNITTNSSK' A
#
# COMPACT_ATOMS: atom_id res chain seq x y z
N MET A 1 -10.09 12.37 -0.99
CA MET A 1 -8.62 12.19 -0.93
C MET A 1 -8.40 10.68 -0.79
N CYS A 2 -7.42 10.15 -1.50
CA CYS A 2 -7.24 8.70 -1.66
C CYS A 2 -6.24 8.16 -0.64
N ASN A 3 -6.26 6.84 -0.41
CA ASN A 3 -5.23 6.17 0.38
C ASN A 3 -3.88 6.25 -0.34
N ILE A 4 -2.80 6.41 0.42
CA ILE A 4 -1.42 6.26 -0.06
C ILE A 4 -0.60 5.47 0.97
N ILE A 5 0.47 4.81 0.53
CA ILE A 5 1.47 4.23 1.42
C ILE A 5 2.74 5.08 1.32
N VAL A 6 3.22 5.54 2.47
CA VAL A 6 4.41 6.39 2.59
C VAL A 6 5.52 5.56 3.22
N ILE A 7 6.66 5.43 2.55
CA ILE A 7 7.79 4.62 3.02
C ILE A 7 8.95 5.53 3.41
N ASN A 8 9.58 5.22 4.54
CA ASN A 8 10.75 5.91 5.08
C ASN A 8 10.56 7.44 5.15
N ASN A 9 9.44 7.88 5.72
CA ASN A 9 9.09 9.31 5.87
C ASN A 9 9.02 10.09 4.54
N GLY A 10 8.50 9.46 3.48
CA GLY A 10 8.26 10.13 2.19
C GLY A 10 9.40 10.01 1.18
N GLU A 11 10.36 9.11 1.40
CA GLU A 11 11.35 8.76 0.36
C GLU A 11 10.67 8.10 -0.84
N ILE A 12 9.61 7.32 -0.58
CA ILE A 12 8.82 6.63 -1.59
C ILE A 12 7.35 6.77 -1.21
N GLU A 13 6.53 7.11 -2.19
CA GLU A 13 5.08 7.16 -2.09
C GLU A 13 4.50 6.15 -3.09
N ILE A 14 3.59 5.32 -2.60
CA ILE A 14 2.84 4.35 -3.40
C ILE A 14 1.41 4.87 -3.48
N GLU A 15 1.03 5.31 -4.68
CA GLU A 15 -0.27 5.93 -4.93
C GLU A 15 -1.20 5.02 -5.75
N THR A 16 -0.63 4.05 -6.47
CA THR A 16 -1.36 3.14 -7.36
C THR A 16 -1.11 1.67 -7.04
N PRO A 17 -2.03 0.75 -7.42
CA PRO A 17 -1.79 -0.68 -7.32
C PRO A 17 -0.56 -1.14 -8.12
N GLN A 18 -0.23 -0.48 -9.24
CA GLN A 18 1.00 -0.75 -9.98
C GLN A 18 2.25 -0.44 -9.14
N ASP A 19 2.30 0.73 -8.48
CA ASP A 19 3.41 1.10 -7.60
C ASP A 19 3.57 0.08 -6.45
N PHE A 20 2.44 -0.43 -5.93
CA PHE A 20 2.44 -1.44 -4.87
C PHE A 20 3.13 -2.72 -5.36
N ILE A 21 2.73 -3.22 -6.53
CA ILE A 21 3.31 -4.43 -7.14
C ILE A 21 4.79 -4.19 -7.46
N ASP A 22 5.13 -3.02 -7.97
CA ASP A 22 6.51 -2.71 -8.32
C ASP A 22 7.42 -2.59 -7.11
N TYR A 23 6.92 -2.09 -5.98
CA TYR A 23 7.69 -1.97 -4.76
C TYR A 23 7.78 -3.30 -3.99
N PHE A 24 6.64 -3.93 -3.70
CA PHE A 24 6.56 -5.13 -2.86
C PHE A 24 6.76 -6.45 -3.62
N LYS A 25 6.73 -6.42 -4.96
CA LYS A 25 6.86 -7.59 -5.84
C LYS A 25 5.81 -8.69 -5.55
N GLU A 26 4.64 -8.27 -5.09
CA GLU A 26 3.52 -9.13 -4.67
C GLU A 26 2.19 -8.49 -5.09
N ASP A 27 1.21 -9.33 -5.42
CA ASP A 27 -0.14 -8.86 -5.74
C ASP A 27 -0.87 -8.38 -4.48
N PRO A 28 -1.49 -7.18 -4.50
CA PRO A 28 -2.29 -6.68 -3.40
C PRO A 28 -3.63 -7.41 -3.29
N ILE A 29 -4.23 -7.32 -2.11
CA ILE A 29 -5.59 -7.80 -1.87
C ILE A 29 -6.55 -6.72 -2.36
N LYS A 30 -7.47 -7.08 -3.25
CA LYS A 30 -8.52 -6.17 -3.74
C LYS A 30 -9.46 -5.77 -2.60
N ASP A 31 -9.88 -4.52 -2.59
CA ASP A 31 -10.94 -4.05 -1.69
C ASP A 31 -12.32 -4.57 -2.16
N ASP A 32 -13.13 -5.04 -1.21
CA ASP A 32 -14.43 -5.65 -1.48
C ASP A 32 -15.45 -4.68 -2.10
N MET A 33 -15.25 -3.37 -1.96
CA MET A 33 -16.11 -2.34 -2.55
C MET A 33 -15.93 -2.19 -4.06
N TYR A 34 -14.87 -2.77 -4.63
CA TYR A 34 -14.55 -2.66 -6.05
C TYR A 34 -14.74 -4.00 -6.77
N SER A 35 -15.17 -3.95 -8.03
CA SER A 35 -15.30 -5.15 -8.86
C SER A 35 -13.94 -5.70 -9.30
N GLU A 36 -13.01 -4.81 -9.64
CA GLU A 36 -11.69 -5.09 -10.19
C GLU A 36 -10.66 -4.05 -9.75
N ILE A 37 -9.37 -4.39 -9.89
CA ILE A 37 -8.25 -3.47 -9.69
C ILE A 37 -7.80 -2.96 -11.07
N SER A 38 -7.80 -1.64 -11.27
CA SER A 38 -7.10 -0.98 -12.37
C SER A 38 -5.74 -0.52 -11.86
N LEU A 39 -4.67 -0.98 -12.51
CA LEU A 39 -3.31 -0.83 -11.99
C LEU A 39 -2.84 0.63 -11.92
N ASP A 40 -3.39 1.49 -12.78
CA ASP A 40 -3.10 2.92 -12.89
C ASP A 40 -4.07 3.83 -12.12
N CYS A 41 -4.98 3.24 -11.34
CA CYS A 41 -5.97 3.96 -10.53
C CYS A 41 -5.52 4.12 -9.08
N CYS A 42 -6.38 4.71 -8.26
CA CYS A 42 -6.06 4.99 -6.86
C CYS A 42 -5.90 3.71 -6.03
N LEU A 43 -5.05 3.80 -5.02
CA LEU A 43 -4.83 2.74 -4.03
C LEU A 43 -6.09 2.32 -3.24
N CYS A 44 -7.18 3.10 -3.30
CA CYS A 44 -8.43 2.73 -2.64
C CYS A 44 -9.08 1.45 -3.21
N GLN A 45 -8.65 0.98 -4.38
CA GLN A 45 -9.12 -0.28 -4.97
C GLN A 45 -8.55 -1.53 -4.29
N ILE A 46 -7.57 -1.35 -3.39
CA ILE A 46 -6.93 -2.43 -2.64
C ILE A 46 -7.18 -2.26 -1.15
N ASP A 47 -7.29 -3.38 -0.45
CA ASP A 47 -7.25 -3.43 1.01
C ASP A 47 -5.78 -3.33 1.44
N VAL A 48 -5.33 -2.10 1.69
CA VAL A 48 -3.95 -1.79 2.06
C VAL A 48 -3.57 -2.50 3.36
N GLU A 49 -4.45 -2.51 4.37
CA GLU A 49 -4.19 -3.14 5.66
C GLU A 49 -4.01 -4.66 5.52
N ALA A 50 -4.94 -5.33 4.82
CA ALA A 50 -4.83 -6.77 4.60
C ALA A 50 -3.58 -7.11 3.76
N SER A 51 -3.25 -6.28 2.77
CA SER A 51 -2.07 -6.46 1.92
C SER A 51 -0.77 -6.33 2.72
N LEU A 52 -0.63 -5.30 3.54
CA LEU A 52 0.55 -5.12 4.40
C LEU A 52 0.65 -6.22 5.46
N LYS A 53 -0.48 -6.65 6.04
CA LYS A 53 -0.53 -7.78 6.97
C LYS A 53 -0.13 -9.10 6.32
N LYS A 54 -0.54 -9.37 5.08
CA LYS A 54 -0.08 -10.54 4.29
C LYS A 54 1.46 -10.53 4.16
N LEU A 55 2.04 -9.35 3.95
CA LEU A 55 3.49 -9.16 3.85
C LEU A 55 4.21 -9.13 5.20
N SER A 56 3.48 -9.20 6.32
CA SER A 56 4.01 -9.04 7.68
C SER A 56 4.77 -7.73 7.86
N ILE A 57 4.23 -6.64 7.30
CA ILE A 57 4.78 -5.29 7.39
C ILE A 57 3.97 -4.49 8.40
N ASP A 58 4.67 -3.98 9.42
CA ASP A 58 4.09 -3.05 10.38
C ASP A 58 3.97 -1.65 9.76
N TYR A 59 2.88 -0.95 10.07
CA TYR A 59 2.62 0.41 9.62
C TYR A 59 1.97 1.25 10.72
N THR A 60 2.08 2.57 10.59
CA THR A 60 1.30 3.54 11.37
C THR A 60 0.28 4.21 10.46
N TRP A 61 -0.98 4.24 10.87
CA TRP A 61 -2.05 4.90 10.12
C TRP A 61 -2.25 6.32 10.60
N GLU A 62 -2.13 7.28 9.69
CA GLU A 62 -2.35 8.71 9.94
C GLU A 62 -3.42 9.24 9.00
N GLY A 63 -4.69 9.04 9.36
CA GLY A 63 -5.84 9.55 8.61
C GLY A 63 -6.11 8.78 7.32
N MET A 64 -5.35 9.00 6.25
CA MET A 64 -5.44 8.22 5.00
C MET A 64 -4.09 7.70 4.50
N ASP A 65 -3.04 7.93 5.29
CA ASP A 65 -1.68 7.58 4.91
C ASP A 65 -1.21 6.40 5.75
N TYR A 66 -0.69 5.37 5.07
CA TYR A 66 -0.09 4.20 5.69
C TYR A 66 1.42 4.40 5.73
N ASN A 67 1.96 4.78 6.90
CA ASN A 67 3.37 5.07 7.08
C ASN A 67 4.15 3.80 7.44
N ILE A 68 5.12 3.42 6.61
CA ILE A 68 5.98 2.27 6.81
C ILE A 68 7.40 2.75 7.04
N THR A 69 8.02 2.28 8.12
CA THR A 69 9.46 2.48 8.35
C THR A 69 10.17 1.16 8.11
N THR A 70 10.92 1.06 7.02
CA THR A 70 11.75 -0.12 6.76
C THR A 70 13.04 0.01 7.58
N ASN A 71 13.01 -0.43 8.85
CA ASN A 71 14.25 -0.70 9.54
C ASN A 71 14.93 -1.84 8.78
N SER A 72 16.04 -1.54 8.11
CA SER A 72 16.89 -2.52 7.44
C SER A 72 17.46 -3.51 8.46
N SER A 73 16.64 -4.47 8.89
CA SER A 73 17.05 -5.60 9.71
C SER A 73 16.84 -6.84 8.85
N LYS A 74 17.88 -7.11 8.04
CA LYS A 74 18.15 -8.44 7.49
C LYS A 74 18.32 -9.46 8.60
#